data_AF-A0A7K2X5H0-F1
#
_entry.id   AF-A0A7K2X5H0-F1
#
_cell.length_a   1.000
_cell.length_b   1.000
_cell.length_c   1.000
_cell.angle_alpha   90.00
_cell.angle_beta   90.00
_cell.angle_gamma   90.00
#
_symmetry.space_group_name_H-M   'P 1'
#
loop_
_entity.id
_entity.type
_entity.pdbx_description
1 polymer ?
#
loop_
_entity_poly.entity_id
_entity_poly.type
_entity_poly.pdbx_seq_one_letter_code
_entity_poly.pdbx_strand_id
1 'polypeptide(L)'
;MNPYRLLRYAVGGLGVGLIVLGAWLVAAEPASGDVLVWLAGALVVHDGLLAPLVLAVGLLIAGRSERGLWRGALVIAGSVALVTLPLLLRPGPPPNPSALPLPYGRNLVIVLAAVAVGAVLPRLVRLWRQRSQRRTGTDG
;
A
#
# COMPACT_ATOMS: atom_id res chain seq x y z
N MET A 1 0.35 36.50 -12.81
CA MET A 1 -0.42 35.25 -12.56
C MET A 1 -0.04 34.75 -11.17
N ASN A 2 -1.00 34.39 -10.31
CA ASN A 2 -0.69 33.90 -8.97
C ASN A 2 -0.04 32.49 -9.09
N PRO A 3 1.22 32.27 -8.63
CA PRO A 3 1.97 31.04 -8.93
C PRO A 3 1.24 29.76 -8.49
N TYR A 4 0.45 29.83 -7.43
CA TYR A 4 -0.40 28.74 -6.96
C TYR A 4 -1.51 28.34 -7.95
N ARG A 5 -2.08 29.29 -8.69
CA ARG A 5 -3.10 28.99 -9.71
C ARG A 5 -2.45 28.31 -10.91
N LEU A 6 -1.31 28.82 -11.36
CA LEU A 6 -0.55 28.21 -12.46
C LEU A 6 -0.14 26.77 -12.10
N LEU A 7 0.37 26.55 -10.89
CA LEU A 7 0.72 25.21 -10.40
C LEU A 7 -0.51 24.30 -10.36
N ARG A 8 -1.66 24.77 -9.86
CA ARG A 8 -2.91 23.97 -9.84
C ARG A 8 -3.37 23.58 -11.23
N TYR A 9 -3.36 24.51 -12.19
CA TYR A 9 -3.74 24.20 -13.57
C TYR A 9 -2.71 23.31 -14.27
N ALA A 10 -1.41 23.50 -14.00
CA ALA A 10 -0.37 22.64 -14.55
C ALA A 10 -0.49 21.21 -14.03
N VAL A 11 -0.65 21.01 -12.73
CA VAL A 11 -0.84 19.69 -12.12
C VAL A 11 -2.16 19.06 -12.58
N GLY A 12 -3.24 19.84 -12.64
CA GLY A 12 -4.52 19.37 -13.14
C GLY A 12 -4.45 18.95 -14.61
N GLY A 13 -3.84 19.78 -15.47
CA GLY A 13 -3.64 19.50 -16.88
C GLY A 13 -2.75 18.27 -17.11
N LEU A 14 -1.66 18.15 -16.35
CA LEU A 14 -0.82 16.95 -16.36
C LEU A 14 -1.63 15.70 -15.98
N GLY A 15 -2.42 15.77 -14.92
CA GLY A 15 -3.28 14.66 -14.49
C GLY A 15 -4.27 14.23 -15.57
N VAL A 16 -4.98 15.19 -16.19
CA VAL A 16 -5.90 14.92 -17.30
C VAL A 16 -5.14 14.32 -18.50
N GLY A 17 -3.97 14.85 -18.83
CA GLY A 17 -3.12 14.31 -19.90
C GLY A 17 -2.70 12.86 -19.67
N LEU A 18 -2.33 12.51 -18.43
CA LEU A 18 -1.99 11.14 -18.05
C LEU A 18 -3.21 10.21 -18.11
N ILE A 19 -4.41 10.67 -17.74
CA ILE A 19 -5.65 9.89 -17.88
C ILE A 19 -5.94 9.61 -19.36
N VAL A 20 -5.84 10.62 -20.23
CA VAL A 20 -6.05 10.45 -21.68
C VAL A 20 -5.03 9.48 -22.27
N LEU A 21 -3.75 9.63 -21.92
CA LEU A 21 -2.69 8.72 -22.33
C LEU A 21 -2.98 7.28 -21.86
N GLY A 22 -3.37 7.11 -20.60
CA GLY A 22 -3.72 5.80 -20.05
C GLY A 22 -4.91 5.17 -20.77
N ALA A 23 -5.96 5.93 -21.04
CA ALA A 23 -7.12 5.45 -21.80
C ALA A 23 -6.74 5.04 -23.23
N TRP A 24 -5.89 5.81 -23.88
CA TRP A 24 -5.37 5.47 -25.21
C TRP A 24 -4.54 4.18 -25.19
N LEU A 25 -3.67 4.01 -24.20
CA LEU A 25 -2.89 2.77 -24.02
C LEU A 25 -3.79 1.55 -23.81
N VAL A 26 -4.83 1.67 -22.98
CA VAL A 26 -5.81 0.59 -22.79
C VAL A 26 -6.54 0.28 -24.09
N ALA A 27 -6.94 1.28 -24.86
CA ALA A 27 -7.63 1.08 -26.13
C ALA A 27 -6.72 0.46 -27.22
N ALA A 28 -5.41 0.73 -27.17
CA ALA A 28 -4.44 0.17 -28.08
C ALA A 28 -4.03 -1.28 -27.72
N GLU A 29 -4.34 -1.74 -26.51
CA GLU A 29 -4.04 -3.09 -26.06
C GLU A 29 -5.01 -4.12 -26.68
N PRO A 30 -4.52 -5.19 -27.33
CA PRO A 30 -5.37 -6.22 -27.93
C PRO A 30 -6.36 -6.87 -26.95
N ALA A 31 -5.98 -6.98 -25.67
CA ALA A 31 -6.79 -7.54 -24.59
C ALA A 31 -7.34 -6.45 -23.64
N SER A 32 -7.77 -5.32 -24.20
CA SER A 32 -8.29 -4.16 -23.44
C SER A 32 -9.40 -4.51 -22.44
N GLY A 33 -10.26 -5.49 -22.74
CA GLY A 33 -11.30 -5.98 -21.84
C GLY A 33 -10.75 -6.56 -20.54
N ASP A 34 -9.71 -7.40 -20.61
CA ASP A 34 -9.08 -8.00 -19.43
C ASP A 34 -8.38 -6.93 -18.58
N VAL A 35 -7.76 -5.94 -19.24
CA VAL A 35 -7.15 -4.78 -18.57
C VAL A 35 -8.21 -3.95 -17.84
N LEU A 36 -9.37 -3.72 -18.45
CA LEU A 36 -10.47 -2.99 -17.81
C LEU A 36 -11.06 -3.76 -16.62
N VAL A 37 -11.26 -5.07 -16.76
CA VAL A 37 -11.72 -5.92 -15.64
C VAL A 37 -10.71 -5.88 -14.49
N TRP A 38 -9.41 -5.93 -14.80
CA TRP A 38 -8.37 -5.82 -13.80
C TRP A 38 -8.36 -4.45 -13.11
N LEU A 39 -8.42 -3.35 -13.87
CA LEU A 39 -8.47 -1.99 -13.33
C LEU A 39 -9.69 -1.78 -12.44
N ALA A 40 -10.87 -2.21 -12.90
CA ALA A 40 -12.10 -2.14 -12.14
C ALA A 40 -12.04 -3.00 -10.86
N GLY A 41 -11.54 -4.23 -10.97
CA GLY A 41 -11.36 -5.13 -9.83
C GLY A 41 -10.39 -4.54 -8.79
N ALA A 42 -9.27 -3.99 -9.23
CA ALA A 42 -8.30 -3.32 -8.36
C ALA A 42 -8.93 -2.12 -7.64
N LEU A 43 -9.72 -1.31 -8.34
CA LEU A 43 -10.44 -0.16 -7.76
C LEU A 43 -11.45 -0.62 -6.71
N VAL A 44 -12.27 -1.62 -7.01
CA VAL A 44 -13.27 -2.18 -6.09
C VAL A 44 -12.60 -2.77 -4.85
N VAL A 45 -11.51 -3.54 -5.00
CA VAL A 45 -10.77 -4.09 -3.86
C VAL A 45 -10.11 -2.98 -3.05
N HIS A 46 -9.58 -1.95 -3.71
CA HIS A 46 -8.96 -0.82 -3.03
C HIS A 46 -9.97 -0.02 -2.20
N ASP A 47 -11.04 0.46 -2.83
CA ASP A 47 -12.01 1.35 -2.19
C ASP A 47 -12.98 0.59 -1.28
N GLY A 48 -13.34 -0.65 -1.65
CA GLY A 48 -14.30 -1.47 -0.92
C GLY A 48 -13.69 -2.24 0.26
N LEU A 49 -12.39 -2.57 0.21
CA LEU A 49 -11.74 -3.38 1.24
C LEU A 49 -10.52 -2.69 1.87
N LEU A 50 -9.53 -2.29 1.08
CA LEU A 50 -8.28 -1.76 1.63
C LEU A 50 -8.47 -0.42 2.35
N ALA A 51 -9.10 0.55 1.70
CA ALA A 51 -9.38 1.86 2.28
C ALA A 51 -10.17 1.77 3.61
N PRO A 52 -11.33 1.06 3.68
CA PRO A 52 -12.06 0.93 4.93
C PRO A 52 -11.30 0.14 5.99
N LEU A 53 -10.50 -0.86 5.63
CA LEU A 53 -9.68 -1.59 6.59
C LEU A 53 -8.56 -0.71 7.18
N VAL A 54 -7.89 0.08 6.33
CA VAL A 54 -6.89 1.09 6.77
C VAL A 54 -7.53 2.11 7.71
N LEU A 55 -8.73 2.60 7.37
CA LEU A 55 -9.47 3.55 8.17
C LEU A 55 -9.94 2.95 9.50
N ALA A 56 -10.52 1.75 9.49
CA ALA A 56 -11.00 1.02 10.67
C ALA A 56 -9.86 0.72 11.64
N VAL A 57 -8.72 0.25 11.13
CA VAL A 57 -7.53 0.07 11.97
C VAL A 57 -7.07 1.43 12.49
N GLY A 58 -6.96 2.46 11.64
CA GLY A 58 -6.64 3.82 12.07
C GLY A 58 -7.56 4.36 13.17
N LEU A 59 -8.84 3.96 13.18
CA LEU A 59 -9.83 4.27 14.20
C LEU A 59 -9.61 3.47 15.49
N LEU A 60 -9.33 2.18 15.40
CA LEU A 60 -9.03 1.30 16.55
C LEU A 60 -7.80 1.74 17.35
N ILE A 61 -6.87 2.44 16.71
CA ILE A 61 -5.68 3.04 17.34
C ILE A 61 -5.78 4.56 17.45
N ALA A 62 -6.95 5.14 17.13
CA ALA A 62 -7.24 6.56 17.33
C ALA A 62 -7.23 6.89 18.83
N GLY A 63 -6.07 7.28 19.32
CA GLY A 63 -5.83 7.67 20.71
C GLY A 63 -4.34 7.68 21.04
N ARG A 64 -3.54 6.91 20.30
CA ARG A 64 -2.11 6.73 20.59
C ARG A 64 -1.24 7.66 19.76
N SER A 65 -0.05 8.03 20.25
CA SER A 65 0.87 8.96 19.55
C SER A 65 1.40 8.41 18.21
N GLU A 66 1.08 7.16 17.86
CA GLU A 66 1.74 6.40 16.79
C GLU A 66 0.83 6.16 15.57
N ARG A 67 -0.30 6.88 15.46
CA ARG A 67 -1.33 6.66 14.41
C ARG A 67 -0.77 6.74 12.99
N GLY A 68 0.19 7.63 12.74
CA GLY A 68 0.84 7.80 11.43
C GLY A 68 1.66 6.58 11.00
N LEU A 69 2.35 5.94 11.95
CA LEU A 69 3.18 4.76 11.69
C LEU A 69 2.32 3.58 11.23
N TRP A 70 1.21 3.33 11.93
CA TRP A 70 0.30 2.23 11.60
C TRP A 70 -0.45 2.45 10.29
N ARG A 71 -0.92 3.67 10.04
CA ARG A 71 -1.52 4.03 8.74
C ARG A 71 -0.53 3.81 7.60
N GLY A 72 0.71 4.26 7.74
CA GLY A 72 1.75 4.04 6.73
C GLY A 72 2.01 2.56 6.48
N ALA A 73 2.15 1.76 7.54
CA ALA A 73 2.37 0.31 7.42
C ALA A 73 1.21 -0.39 6.69
N LEU A 74 -0.04 -0.03 6.99
CA LEU A 74 -1.23 -0.60 6.33
C LEU A 74 -1.33 -0.20 4.87
N VAL A 75 -1.02 1.05 4.53
CA VAL A 75 -0.99 1.51 3.13
C VAL A 75 0.07 0.74 2.35
N ILE A 76 1.28 0.60 2.90
CA ILE A 76 2.36 -0.16 2.24
C ILE A 76 1.97 -1.63 2.07
N ALA A 77 1.48 -2.27 3.13
CA ALA A 77 1.06 -3.67 3.10
C ALA A 77 -0.07 -3.91 2.09
N GLY A 78 -1.07 -3.02 2.08
CA GLY A 78 -2.20 -3.07 1.14
C GLY A 78 -1.75 -2.92 -0.31
N SER A 79 -0.90 -1.93 -0.60
CA SER A 79 -0.37 -1.71 -1.95
C SER A 79 0.48 -2.88 -2.45
N VAL A 80 1.35 -3.42 -1.60
CA VAL A 80 2.17 -4.60 -1.94
C VAL A 80 1.27 -5.80 -2.24
N ALA A 81 0.25 -6.05 -1.42
CA ALA A 81 -0.70 -7.14 -1.64
C ALA A 81 -1.48 -6.95 -2.95
N LEU A 82 -1.98 -5.74 -3.22
CA LEU A 82 -2.77 -5.45 -4.42
C LEU A 82 -1.98 -5.67 -5.72
N VAL A 83 -0.69 -5.28 -5.74
CA VAL A 83 0.19 -5.43 -6.92
C VAL A 83 0.64 -6.88 -7.11
N THR A 84 0.76 -7.67 -6.04
CA THR A 84 1.24 -9.06 -6.10
C THR A 84 0.13 -10.08 -6.33
N LEU A 85 -1.11 -9.78 -5.94
CA LEU A 85 -2.27 -10.67 -6.13
C LEU A 85 -2.45 -11.17 -7.57
N PRO A 86 -2.34 -10.33 -8.61
CA PRO A 86 -2.53 -10.76 -9.99
C PRO A 86 -1.45 -11.76 -10.42
N LEU A 87 -0.22 -11.61 -9.94
CA LEU A 87 0.88 -12.55 -10.23
C LEU A 87 0.65 -13.92 -9.57
N LEU A 88 -0.04 -13.95 -8.43
CA LEU A 88 -0.36 -15.17 -7.70
C LEU A 88 -1.57 -15.90 -8.27
N LEU A 89 -2.58 -15.15 -8.70
CA LEU A 89 -3.86 -15.68 -9.17
C LEU A 89 -3.86 -15.92 -10.68
N ARG A 90 -2.84 -15.46 -11.41
CA ARG A 90 -2.72 -15.68 -12.84
C ARG A 90 -2.65 -17.18 -13.15
N PRO A 91 -3.56 -17.72 -13.98
CA PRO A 91 -3.44 -19.07 -14.50
C PRO A 91 -2.30 -19.16 -15.52
N GLY A 92 -1.52 -20.24 -15.47
CA GLY A 92 -0.54 -20.59 -16.50
C GLY A 92 0.92 -20.30 -16.12
N PRO A 93 1.86 -20.73 -17.00
CA PRO A 93 3.29 -20.58 -16.76
C PRO A 93 3.72 -19.10 -16.75
N PRO A 94 4.81 -18.76 -16.03
CA PRO A 94 5.26 -17.39 -15.89
C PRO A 94 5.58 -16.77 -17.27
N PRO A 95 5.21 -15.50 -17.49
CA PRO A 95 5.35 -14.83 -18.79
C PRO A 95 6.80 -14.64 -19.22
N ASN A 96 7.75 -14.68 -18.29
CA ASN A 96 9.18 -14.56 -18.56
C ASN A 96 9.89 -15.87 -18.21
N PRO A 97 10.36 -16.65 -19.19
CA PRO A 97 11.09 -17.89 -18.94
C PRO A 97 12.46 -17.67 -18.25
N SER A 98 12.98 -16.43 -18.27
CA SER A 98 14.18 -16.01 -17.53
C SER A 98 13.88 -15.53 -16.10
N ALA A 99 12.62 -15.26 -15.76
CA ALA A 99 12.23 -15.02 -14.38
C ALA A 99 12.25 -16.37 -13.68
N LEU A 100 13.18 -16.57 -12.74
CA LEU A 100 13.15 -17.73 -11.84
C LEU A 100 11.72 -17.87 -11.30
N PRO A 101 11.14 -19.09 -11.25
CA PRO A 101 9.86 -19.34 -10.61
C PRO A 101 10.02 -19.00 -9.12
N LEU A 102 9.79 -17.73 -8.81
CA LEU A 102 9.88 -17.21 -7.46
C LEU A 102 8.61 -17.64 -6.73
N PRO A 103 8.71 -18.15 -5.50
CA PRO A 103 7.53 -18.44 -4.70
C PRO A 103 6.92 -17.10 -4.25
N TYR A 104 6.15 -16.45 -5.14
CA TYR A 104 5.54 -15.13 -4.93
C TYR A 104 4.71 -15.09 -3.65
N GLY A 105 4.09 -16.20 -3.26
CA GLY A 105 3.30 -16.28 -2.02
C GLY A 105 4.18 -16.19 -0.78
N ARG A 106 5.29 -16.94 -0.78
CA ARG A 106 6.30 -16.88 0.29
C ARG A 106 6.91 -15.49 0.38
N ASN A 107 7.27 -14.90 -0.76
CA ASN A 107 7.89 -13.58 -0.80
C ASN A 107 6.92 -12.48 -0.37
N LEU A 108 5.64 -12.58 -0.73
CA LEU A 108 4.60 -11.67 -0.26
C LEU A 108 4.47 -11.74 1.27
N VAL A 109 4.41 -12.95 1.84
CA VAL A 109 4.36 -13.12 3.30
C VAL A 109 5.59 -12.54 3.97
N ILE A 110 6.80 -12.73 3.41
CA ILE A 110 8.04 -12.16 3.94
C ILE A 110 7.98 -10.62 3.94
N VAL A 111 7.53 -10.00 2.85
CA VAL A 111 7.43 -8.53 2.75
C VAL A 111 6.38 -7.99 3.72
N LEU A 112 5.21 -8.63 3.80
CA LEU A 112 4.16 -8.24 4.75
C LEU A 112 4.63 -8.39 6.20
N ALA A 113 5.38 -9.46 6.51
CA ALA A 113 6.00 -9.65 7.81
C ALA A 113 7.02 -8.56 8.11
N ALA A 114 7.87 -8.17 7.15
CA ALA A 114 8.83 -7.08 7.32
C ALA A 114 8.14 -5.74 7.60
N VAL A 115 7.04 -5.44 6.89
CA VAL A 115 6.24 -4.22 7.13
C VAL A 115 5.60 -4.25 8.52
N ALA A 116 5.04 -5.40 8.92
CA ALA A 116 4.46 -5.56 10.27
C ALA A 116 5.52 -5.40 11.36
N VAL A 117 6.70 -6.01 11.18
CA VAL A 117 7.86 -5.91 12.09
C VAL A 117 8.31 -4.45 12.20
N GLY A 118 8.46 -3.73 11.09
CA GLY A 118 8.82 -2.32 11.07
C GLY A 118 7.81 -1.41 11.78
N ALA A 119 6.52 -1.76 11.77
CA ALA A 119 5.48 -1.04 12.48
C ALA A 119 5.44 -1.35 13.99
N VAL A 120 5.70 -2.60 14.38
CA VAL A 120 5.57 -3.09 15.77
C VAL A 120 6.83 -2.81 16.61
N LEU A 121 8.03 -2.94 16.03
CA LEU A 121 9.31 -2.78 16.77
C LEU A 121 9.45 -1.44 17.50
N PRO A 122 9.18 -0.28 16.88
CA PRO A 122 9.32 1.01 17.54
C PRO A 122 8.44 1.13 18.78
N ARG A 123 7.24 0.52 18.74
CA ARG A 123 6.30 0.49 19.86
C ARG A 123 6.80 -0.41 20.99
N LEU A 124 7.30 -1.60 20.67
CA LEU A 124 7.87 -2.50 21.68
C LEU A 124 9.05 -1.85 22.40
N VAL A 125 9.95 -1.21 21.66
CA VAL A 125 11.11 -0.49 22.22
C VAL A 125 10.66 0.65 23.13
N ARG A 126 9.65 1.44 22.75
CA ARG A 126 9.09 2.51 23.60
C ARG A 126 8.48 1.96 24.89
N LEU A 127 7.68 0.90 24.82
CA LEU A 127 7.07 0.28 26.00
C LEU A 127 8.13 -0.31 26.95
N TRP A 128 9.19 -0.90 26.40
CA TRP A 128 10.30 -1.44 27.18
C TRP A 128 11.07 -0.33 27.91
N ARG A 129 11.38 0.78 27.21
CA ARG A 129 12.03 1.95 27.82
C ARG A 129 11.18 2.58 28.93
N GLN A 130 9.87 2.71 28.72
CA GLN A 130 8.95 3.25 29.74
C GLN A 130 8.86 2.36 30.99
N ARG A 131 8.90 1.03 30.81
CA ARG A 131 8.93 0.08 31.93
C ARG A 131 10.24 0.12 32.70
N SER A 132 11.38 0.25 32.02
CA SER A 132 12.69 0.40 32.68
C SER A 132 12.77 1.67 33.52
N GLN A 133 12.24 2.80 33.04
CA GLN A 133 12.27 4.07 33.80
C GLN A 133 11.36 4.08 35.03
N ARG A 134 10.26 3.29 35.03
CA ARG A 134 9.39 3.17 36.20
C ARG A 134 9.99 2.33 37.33
N ARG A 135 10.90 1.41 37.01
CA ARG A 135 11.59 0.55 38.01
C ARG A 135 12.71 1.26 38.75
N THR A 136 13.26 2.34 38.20
CA THR A 136 14.35 3.11 38.83
C THR A 136 13.88 4.28 39.69
N GLY A 137 12.57 4.54 39.75
CA GLY A 137 12.00 5.69 40.49
C GLY A 137 11.35 5.33 41.84
N THR A 138 11.50 4.10 42.33
CA THR A 138 10.85 3.61 43.57
C THR A 138 11.81 3.44 44.75
N ASP A 139 13.09 3.78 44.58
CA ASP A 139 14.15 3.61 45.59
C ASP A 139 14.71 4.97 46.12
N GLY A 140 13.94 6.05 46.03
CA GLY A 140 14.34 7.40 46.46
C GLY A 140 13.49 7.94 47.60
#